data_AF-A0A7S2BPU4-F1
#
_entry.id   AF-A0A7S2BPU4-F1
#
_cell.length_a   1.000
_cell.length_b   1.000
_cell.length_c   1.000
_cell.angle_alpha   90.00
_cell.angle_beta   90.00
_cell.angle_gamma   90.00
#
_symmetry.space_group_name_H-M   'P 1'
#
loop_
_entity.id
_entity.type
_entity.pdbx_description
1 polymer ?
#
loop_
_entity_poly.entity_id
_entity_poly.type
_entity_poly.pdbx_seq_one_letter_code
_entity_poly.pdbx_strand_id
1 'polypeptide(L)'
;SLEDFGAVPDEPESNLTNTKAFNDAISAAEPGDTILIPGGKTFYLIGGVVGANLTNVSIAFEGDIRAVPDLDLWPQTDDDGYVDLIALTSCKDLHITGPGTIDGQGKTWWNQCLIGKISYGSRPSLLSVYYS
;
A
#
# COMPACT_ATOMS: atom_id res chain seq x y z
N SER A 1 13.98 2.20 7.15
CA SER A 1 13.68 2.52 5.73
C SER A 1 13.11 1.29 5.06
N LEU A 2 12.24 1.39 4.05
CA LEU A 2 11.76 0.21 3.30
C LEU A 2 12.92 -0.63 2.70
N GLU A 3 14.02 0.02 2.30
CA GLU A 3 15.19 -0.66 1.75
C GLU A 3 15.89 -1.56 2.79
N ASP A 4 15.79 -1.23 4.08
CA ASP A 4 16.34 -2.07 5.17
C ASP A 4 15.57 -3.40 5.28
N PHE A 5 14.35 -3.44 4.75
CA PHE A 5 13.49 -4.63 4.65
C PHE A 5 13.53 -5.26 3.25
N GLY A 6 14.46 -4.85 2.39
CA GLY A 6 14.70 -5.43 1.07
C GLY A 6 13.84 -4.86 -0.06
N ALA A 7 13.17 -3.72 0.15
CA ALA A 7 12.47 -3.04 -0.95
C ALA A 7 13.45 -2.55 -2.02
N VAL A 8 13.04 -2.68 -3.28
CA VAL A 8 13.79 -2.26 -4.47
C VAL A 8 13.04 -1.11 -5.16
N PRO A 9 13.61 0.10 -5.19
CA PRO A 9 13.00 1.26 -5.84
C PRO A 9 13.12 1.19 -7.36
N ASP A 10 12.26 1.95 -8.05
CA ASP A 10 12.29 2.25 -9.49
C ASP A 10 12.19 1.02 -10.41
N GLU A 11 11.79 -0.12 -9.85
CA GLU A 11 11.59 -1.40 -10.54
C GLU A 11 10.14 -1.89 -10.38
N PRO A 12 9.29 -1.78 -11.42
CA PRO A 12 7.90 -2.24 -11.36
C PRO A 12 7.72 -3.72 -10.98
N GLU A 13 8.63 -4.59 -11.44
CA GLU A 13 8.60 -6.04 -11.17
C GLU A 13 8.86 -6.37 -9.69
N SER A 14 9.45 -5.44 -8.94
CA SER A 14 9.74 -5.60 -7.51
C SER A 14 8.50 -5.36 -6.63
N ASN A 15 7.32 -5.25 -7.22
CA ASN A 15 6.07 -4.93 -6.51
C ASN A 15 5.73 -5.90 -5.36
N LEU A 16 5.88 -7.21 -5.57
CA LEU A 16 5.65 -8.22 -4.53
C LEU A 16 6.68 -8.09 -3.40
N THR A 17 7.95 -7.92 -3.77
CA THR A 17 9.05 -7.71 -2.81
C THR A 17 8.83 -6.45 -1.98
N ASN A 18 8.38 -5.36 -2.61
CA ASN A 18 8.12 -4.08 -1.96
C ASN A 18 6.89 -4.13 -1.05
N THR A 19 5.79 -4.76 -1.49
CA THR A 19 4.61 -4.98 -0.63
C THR A 19 4.98 -5.83 0.58
N LYS A 20 5.83 -6.86 0.39
CA LYS A 20 6.36 -7.65 1.52
C LYS A 20 7.24 -6.80 2.44
N ALA A 21 8.20 -6.06 1.91
CA ALA A 21 9.12 -5.22 2.70
C ALA A 21 8.36 -4.16 3.52
N PHE A 22 7.27 -3.61 2.99
CA PHE A 22 6.41 -2.68 3.73
C PHE A 22 5.71 -3.40 4.89
N ASN A 23 5.14 -4.58 4.66
CA ASN A 23 4.53 -5.37 5.74
C ASN A 23 5.55 -5.81 6.80
N ASP A 24 6.77 -6.16 6.40
CA ASP A 24 7.86 -6.49 7.33
C ASP A 24 8.25 -5.26 8.17
N ALA A 25 8.31 -4.07 7.55
CA ALA A 25 8.57 -2.80 8.26
C ALA A 25 7.46 -2.45 9.26
N ILE A 26 6.19 -2.66 8.89
CA ILE A 26 5.05 -2.50 9.78
C ILE A 26 5.14 -3.47 10.95
N SER A 27 5.47 -4.73 10.69
CA SER A 27 5.56 -5.78 11.70
C SER A 27 6.69 -5.56 12.71
N ALA A 28 7.76 -4.89 12.28
CA ALA A 28 8.91 -4.56 13.11
C ALA A 28 8.75 -3.24 13.89
N ALA A 29 7.74 -2.43 13.58
CA ALA A 29 7.60 -1.10 14.16
C ALA A 29 7.14 -1.17 15.63
N GLU A 30 7.89 -0.48 16.49
CA GLU A 30 7.55 -0.25 17.89
C GLU A 30 7.02 1.18 18.12
N PRO A 31 6.34 1.46 19.26
CA PRO A 31 5.91 2.81 19.58
C PRO A 31 7.06 3.82 19.59
N GLY A 32 6.93 4.87 18.78
CA GLY A 32 7.93 5.92 18.55
C GLY A 32 8.64 5.78 17.20
N ASP A 33 8.49 4.66 16.50
CA ASP A 33 9.20 4.40 15.26
C ASP A 33 8.65 5.16 14.05
N THR A 34 9.52 5.31 13.06
CA THR A 34 9.17 5.84 11.74
C THR A 34 9.48 4.83 10.64
N ILE A 35 8.45 4.38 9.94
CA ILE A 35 8.55 3.63 8.70
C ILE A 35 8.79 4.63 7.57
N LEU A 36 10.01 4.67 7.06
CA LEU A 36 10.44 5.61 6.04
C LEU A 36 10.36 5.01 4.63
N ILE A 37 9.63 5.69 3.74
CA ILE A 37 9.72 5.54 2.28
C ILE A 37 10.70 6.62 1.79
N PRO A 38 11.94 6.27 1.39
CA PRO A 38 12.98 7.26 1.11
C PRO A 38 12.68 8.15 -0.09
N GLY A 39 13.04 9.44 0.02
CA GLY A 39 12.85 10.43 -1.04
C GLY A 39 13.70 10.20 -2.30
N GLY A 40 13.19 10.75 -3.41
CA GLY A 40 13.84 10.64 -4.73
C GLY A 40 13.71 9.28 -5.40
N LYS A 41 12.83 8.41 -4.89
CA LYS A 41 12.62 7.03 -5.34
C LYS A 41 11.14 6.73 -5.47
N THR A 42 10.77 5.83 -6.38
CA THR A 42 9.42 5.28 -6.50
C THR A 42 9.41 3.80 -6.13
N PHE A 43 8.58 3.39 -5.17
CA PHE A 43 8.38 1.98 -4.85
C PHE A 43 7.05 1.51 -5.42
N TYR A 44 7.11 0.45 -6.23
CA TYR A 44 5.92 -0.15 -6.82
C TYR A 44 5.30 -1.13 -5.84
N LEU A 45 3.97 -1.13 -5.72
CA LEU A 45 3.23 -2.00 -4.80
C LEU A 45 2.04 -2.66 -5.50
N ILE A 46 1.65 -3.82 -4.98
CA ILE A 46 0.31 -4.40 -5.15
C ILE A 46 -0.51 -4.28 -3.86
N GLY A 47 -1.79 -4.61 -3.91
CA GLY A 47 -2.68 -4.70 -2.74
C GLY A 47 -2.11 -5.53 -1.59
N GLY A 48 -2.53 -5.21 -0.37
CA GLY A 48 -2.22 -6.02 0.82
C GLY A 48 -1.10 -5.50 1.72
N VAL A 49 -0.82 -4.20 1.74
CA VAL A 49 -0.09 -3.61 2.89
C VAL A 49 -1.06 -3.48 4.05
N VAL A 50 -0.78 -4.17 5.16
CA VAL A 50 -1.68 -4.26 6.31
C VAL A 50 -0.96 -3.84 7.59
N GLY A 51 -1.53 -2.87 8.30
CA GLY A 51 -1.10 -2.49 9.65
C GLY A 51 -2.23 -2.61 10.65
N ALA A 52 -1.99 -3.30 11.76
CA ALA A 52 -3.00 -3.51 12.81
C ALA A 52 -2.42 -3.17 14.18
N ASN A 53 -3.23 -2.52 15.03
CA ASN A 53 -2.88 -2.21 16.42
C ASN A 53 -1.59 -1.39 16.60
N LEU A 54 -1.18 -0.62 15.59
CA LEU A 54 -0.03 0.27 15.70
C LEU A 54 -0.35 1.39 16.70
N THR A 55 0.60 1.73 17.57
CA THR A 55 0.45 2.81 18.54
C THR A 55 1.65 3.74 18.48
N ASN A 56 1.43 5.05 18.26
CA ASN A 56 2.49 6.05 18.18
C ASN A 56 3.54 5.71 17.11
N VAL A 57 3.10 5.43 15.88
CA VAL A 57 3.99 5.09 14.75
C VAL A 57 3.82 6.15 13.67
N SER A 58 4.92 6.52 13.02
CA SER A 58 4.90 7.38 11.83
C SER A 58 5.19 6.57 10.57
N ILE A 59 4.43 6.80 9.51
CA ILE A 59 4.74 6.35 8.14
C ILE A 59 5.09 7.60 7.33
N ALA A 60 6.37 7.78 7.03
CA ALA A 60 6.91 8.96 6.36
C ALA A 60 7.14 8.66 4.87
N PHE A 61 6.29 9.22 4.02
CA PHE A 61 6.38 9.18 2.57
C PHE A 61 7.28 10.32 2.06
N GLU A 62 8.60 10.17 2.18
CA GLU A 62 9.55 11.11 1.57
C GLU A 62 9.71 10.86 0.06
N GLY A 63 9.50 9.61 -0.37
CA GLY A 63 9.43 9.19 -1.77
C GLY A 63 8.03 8.73 -2.18
N ASP A 64 7.94 8.23 -3.41
CA ASP A 64 6.67 7.90 -4.03
C ASP A 64 6.32 6.42 -3.89
N ILE A 65 5.02 6.14 -3.73
CA ILE A 65 4.42 4.83 -3.95
C ILE A 65 3.64 4.86 -5.25
N ARG A 66 3.78 3.79 -6.05
CA ARG A 66 2.99 3.60 -7.27
C ARG A 66 2.37 2.21 -7.31
N ALA A 67 1.04 2.15 -7.29
CA ALA A 67 0.32 0.89 -7.45
C ALA A 67 0.55 0.30 -8.85
N VAL A 68 0.67 -1.02 -8.96
CA VAL A 68 0.74 -1.69 -10.27
C VAL A 68 -0.69 -1.81 -10.85
N PRO A 69 -0.97 -1.30 -12.06
CA PRO A 69 -2.30 -1.35 -12.67
C PRO A 69 -2.58 -2.68 -13.36
N ASP A 70 -2.31 -3.80 -12.68
CA ASP A 70 -2.49 -5.16 -13.19
C ASP A 70 -3.48 -5.91 -12.28
N LEU A 71 -4.66 -6.22 -12.82
CA LEU A 71 -5.71 -6.90 -12.07
C LEU A 71 -5.39 -8.39 -11.86
N ASP A 72 -4.66 -9.02 -12.78
CA ASP A 72 -4.35 -10.45 -12.68
C ASP A 72 -3.30 -10.70 -11.60
N LEU A 73 -2.44 -9.70 -11.35
CA LEU A 73 -1.45 -9.71 -10.27
C LEU A 73 -2.03 -9.27 -8.92
N TRP A 74 -3.15 -8.53 -8.92
CA TRP A 74 -3.68 -7.93 -7.70
C TRP A 74 -4.40 -8.97 -6.82
N PRO A 75 -4.15 -9.01 -5.50
CA PRO A 75 -4.75 -9.99 -4.62
C PRO A 75 -6.27 -9.79 -4.51
N GLN A 76 -7.00 -10.89 -4.57
CA GLN A 76 -8.46 -10.90 -4.50
C GLN A 76 -8.96 -11.24 -3.09
N THR A 77 -10.15 -10.74 -2.76
CA THR A 77 -10.90 -11.11 -1.57
C THR A 77 -11.86 -12.27 -1.87
N ASP A 78 -12.39 -12.91 -0.84
CA ASP A 78 -13.29 -14.07 -0.99
C ASP A 78 -14.64 -13.73 -1.65
N ASP A 79 -15.01 -12.44 -1.70
CA ASP A 79 -16.25 -11.92 -2.27
C ASP A 79 -16.09 -11.32 -3.68
N ASP A 80 -15.12 -11.85 -4.45
CA ASP A 80 -14.78 -11.39 -5.80
C ASP A 80 -14.35 -9.90 -5.88
N GLY A 81 -13.90 -9.36 -4.74
CA GLY A 81 -13.28 -8.05 -4.60
C GLY A 81 -11.77 -8.09 -4.76
N TYR A 82 -11.15 -6.92 -4.67
CA TYR A 82 -9.70 -6.75 -4.69
C TYR A 82 -9.25 -6.12 -3.37
N VAL A 83 -8.17 -6.65 -2.80
CA VAL A 83 -7.64 -6.20 -1.51
C VAL A 83 -7.15 -4.77 -1.61
N ASP A 84 -7.44 -3.92 -0.63
CA ASP A 84 -6.99 -2.53 -0.60
C ASP A 84 -5.47 -2.39 -0.72
N LEU A 85 -4.99 -1.27 -1.27
CA LEU A 85 -3.55 -1.02 -1.37
C LEU A 85 -2.90 -0.97 0.01
N ILE A 86 -3.44 -0.13 0.91
CA ILE A 86 -3.03 -0.02 2.31
C ILE A 86 -4.28 -0.11 3.21
N ALA A 87 -4.29 -1.04 4.15
CA ALA A 87 -5.34 -1.19 5.16
C ALA A 87 -4.76 -1.04 6.57
N LEU A 88 -5.30 -0.09 7.35
CA LEU A 88 -4.86 0.23 8.70
C LEU A 88 -6.01 0.05 9.68
N THR A 89 -5.85 -0.87 10.63
CA THR A 89 -6.91 -1.30 11.55
C THR A 89 -6.54 -1.03 13.00
N SER A 90 -7.45 -0.42 13.76
CA SER A 90 -7.33 -0.21 15.21
C SER A 90 -6.00 0.43 15.63
N CYS A 91 -5.47 1.31 14.77
CA CYS A 91 -4.26 2.09 15.04
C CYS A 91 -4.59 3.32 15.90
N LYS A 92 -3.67 3.70 16.78
CA LYS A 92 -3.79 4.87 17.65
C LYS A 92 -2.56 5.75 17.50
N ASP A 93 -2.77 7.05 17.33
CA ASP A 93 -1.65 8.01 17.19
C ASP A 93 -0.71 7.64 16.01
N LEU A 94 -1.33 7.29 14.88
CA LEU A 94 -0.63 6.96 13.65
C LEU A 94 -0.49 8.23 12.81
N HIS A 95 0.74 8.57 12.43
CA HIS A 95 1.03 9.74 11.59
C HIS A 95 1.40 9.29 10.18
N ILE A 96 0.71 9.80 9.18
CA ILE A 96 1.08 9.66 7.76
C ILE A 96 1.59 11.02 7.30
N THR A 97 2.86 11.11 6.91
CA THR A 97 3.54 12.38 6.64
C THR A 97 4.39 12.31 5.37
N GLY A 98 4.94 13.45 4.95
CA GLY A 98 5.93 13.55 3.89
C GLY A 98 5.41 14.19 2.59
N PRO A 99 6.32 14.65 1.72
CA PRO A 99 6.00 15.29 0.43
C PRO A 99 5.70 14.30 -0.71
N GLY A 100 5.94 13.01 -0.49
CA GLY A 100 5.79 11.95 -1.48
C GLY A 100 4.35 11.68 -1.89
N THR A 101 4.19 11.01 -3.03
CA THR A 101 2.89 10.71 -3.64
C THR A 101 2.53 9.24 -3.48
N ILE A 102 1.25 8.96 -3.21
CA ILE A 102 0.69 7.61 -3.35
C ILE A 102 -0.20 7.58 -4.60
N ASP A 103 0.33 7.06 -5.70
CA ASP A 103 -0.37 6.97 -7.00
C ASP A 103 -1.05 5.61 -7.16
N GLY A 104 -2.38 5.59 -6.99
CA GLY A 104 -3.20 4.37 -7.09
C GLY A 104 -3.44 3.83 -8.50
N GLN A 105 -2.99 4.52 -9.55
CA GLN A 105 -3.13 4.07 -10.95
C GLN A 105 -4.56 3.61 -11.34
N GLY A 106 -5.58 4.32 -10.84
CA GLY A 106 -7.00 3.95 -10.96
C GLY A 106 -7.58 3.86 -12.37
N LYS A 107 -6.90 4.39 -13.40
CA LYS A 107 -7.41 4.42 -14.78
C LYS A 107 -7.70 3.03 -15.33
N THR A 108 -6.81 2.06 -15.11
CA THR A 108 -7.02 0.69 -15.59
C THR A 108 -8.25 0.07 -14.90
N TRP A 109 -8.38 0.25 -13.59
CA TRP A 109 -9.53 -0.20 -12.81
C TRP A 109 -10.86 0.36 -13.33
N TRP A 110 -10.93 1.67 -13.57
CA TRP A 110 -12.13 2.31 -14.12
C TRP A 110 -12.48 1.77 -15.51
N ASN A 111 -11.49 1.56 -16.38
CA ASN A 111 -11.73 0.99 -17.70
C ASN A 111 -12.36 -0.41 -17.60
N GLN A 112 -11.91 -1.25 -16.67
CA GLN A 112 -12.48 -2.59 -16.46
C GLN A 112 -13.93 -2.54 -15.94
N CYS A 113 -14.26 -1.56 -15.10
CA CYS A 113 -15.64 -1.32 -14.67
C CYS A 113 -16.53 -0.87 -15.85
N LEU A 114 -16.05 0.07 -16.67
CA LEU A 114 -16.81 0.63 -17.79
C LEU A 114 -17.19 -0.42 -18.83
N ILE A 115 -16.33 -1.42 -19.04
CA ILE A 115 -16.62 -2.53 -19.97
C ILE A 115 -17.30 -3.73 -19.30
N GLY A 116 -17.65 -3.62 -18.01
CA GLY A 116 -18.38 -4.65 -17.28
C GLY A 116 -17.58 -5.89 -16.90
N LYS A 117 -16.23 -5.84 -16.91
CA LYS A 117 -15.40 -6.97 -16.47
C LYS A 117 -15.31 -7.11 -14.96
N ILE A 118 -15.39 -6.01 -14.23
CA ILE A 118 -15.46 -5.99 -12.77
C ILE A 118 -16.56 -5.02 -12.32
N SER A 119 -17.07 -5.19 -11.10
CA SER A 119 -18.04 -4.25 -10.54
C SER A 119 -17.33 -2.96 -10.05
N TYR A 120 -18.08 -1.88 -9.87
CA TYR A 120 -17.51 -0.66 -9.27
C TYR A 120 -17.13 -0.85 -7.80
N GLY A 121 -17.82 -1.74 -7.10
CA GLY A 121 -17.61 -2.01 -5.67
C GLY A 121 -16.48 -3.00 -5.39
N SER A 122 -16.05 -3.79 -6.38
CA SER A 122 -14.95 -4.73 -6.21
C SER A 122 -13.56 -4.08 -6.26
N ARG A 123 -13.46 -2.83 -6.73
CA ARG A 123 -12.17 -2.12 -6.83
C ARG A 123 -11.54 -1.90 -5.45
N PRO A 124 -10.20 -2.00 -5.34
CA PRO A 124 -9.51 -1.73 -4.10
C PRO A 124 -9.54 -0.22 -3.77
N SER A 125 -9.58 0.10 -2.49
CA SER A 125 -9.32 1.45 -1.98
C SER A 125 -7.82 1.73 -1.99
N LEU A 126 -7.46 3.02 -2.14
CA LEU A 126 -6.07 3.46 -2.01
C LEU A 126 -5.56 3.31 -0.57
N LEU A 127 -6.39 3.73 0.38
CA LEU A 127 -6.12 3.69 1.80
C LEU A 127 -7.43 3.47 2.54
N SER A 128 -7.47 2.42 3.35
CA SER A 128 -8.58 2.10 4.24
C SER A 128 -8.13 2.24 5.68
N VAL A 129 -8.85 3.05 6.45
CA VAL A 129 -8.62 3.23 7.89
C VAL A 129 -9.91 2.90 8.60
N TYR A 130 -9.88 1.89 9.47
CA TYR A 130 -11.05 1.47 10.22
C TYR A 130 -10.69 1.02 11.63
N TYR A 131 -11.68 1.07 12.50
CA TYR A 131 -11.57 0.60 13.87
C TYR A 131 -12.41 -0.66 14.01
N SER A 132 -11.81 -1.74 14.50
CA SER A 132 -12.47 -2.99 14.84
C SER A 132 -12.39 -3.26 16.34
#